data_AF-A0AAE4B6P7-F1
#
_entry.id   AF-A0AAE4B6P7-F1
#
_cell.length_a   1.000
_cell.length_b   1.000
_cell.length_c   1.000
_cell.angle_alpha   90.00
_cell.angle_beta   90.00
_cell.angle_gamma   90.00
#
_symmetry.space_group_name_H-M   'P 1'
#
loop_
_entity.id
_entity.type
_entity.pdbx_description
1 polymer ?
#
loop_
_entity_poly.entity_id
_entity_poly.type
_entity_poly.pdbx_seq_one_letter_code
_entity_poly.pdbx_strand_id
1 'polypeptide(L)'
;MMVKRKLERKELIADLLAQDWNVFGTLKFINGRTIGRYGANKLLRSYWNKIDRVFFGKAAERQNVRVPRWCFAHEGSGSENFHIHFVLLAPIADAELTCCILNSVWEQHHWQTAPLAKNWITPVWDRPEVVSYVTKEYWRMGSATLLDNLCWNRTSADTMVHYEHEQQQARIQRAASPIWLRQARQALDEQKAHYWEKNALFEWERG
;
A
#
# COMPACT_ATOMS: atom_id res chain seq x y z
N MET A 1 -9.32 9.64 -27.44
CA MET A 1 -9.24 8.84 -26.19
C MET A 1 -7.86 8.89 -25.52
N MET A 2 -6.76 8.65 -26.24
CA MET A 2 -5.40 8.62 -25.66
C MET A 2 -4.93 9.97 -25.08
N VAL A 3 -5.21 11.09 -25.77
CA VAL A 3 -4.90 12.46 -25.29
C VAL A 3 -5.61 12.77 -23.96
N LYS A 4 -6.89 12.38 -23.84
CA LYS A 4 -7.68 12.54 -22.62
C LYS A 4 -7.08 11.76 -21.44
N ARG A 5 -6.73 10.48 -21.65
CA ARG A 5 -6.09 9.65 -20.60
C ARG A 5 -4.73 10.18 -20.16
N LYS A 6 -3.97 10.80 -21.08
CA LYS A 6 -2.69 11.44 -20.74
C LYS A 6 -2.89 12.65 -19.83
N LEU A 7 -3.92 13.46 -20.10
CA LEU A 7 -4.27 14.61 -19.28
C LEU A 7 -4.77 14.18 -17.89
N GLU A 8 -5.73 13.25 -17.84
CA GLU A 8 -6.26 12.70 -16.59
C GLU A 8 -5.16 12.08 -15.72
N ARG A 9 -4.23 11.32 -16.32
CA ARG A 9 -3.08 10.78 -15.57
C ARG A 9 -2.21 11.92 -15.01
N LYS A 10 -1.99 12.99 -15.77
CA LYS A 10 -1.18 14.12 -15.32
C LYS A 10 -1.84 14.84 -14.12
N GLU A 11 -3.15 15.01 -14.17
CA GLU A 11 -3.94 15.56 -13.06
C GLU A 11 -3.85 14.66 -11.84
N LEU A 12 -4.08 13.35 -12.00
CA LEU A 12 -3.93 12.37 -10.92
C LEU A 12 -2.53 12.37 -10.30
N ILE A 13 -1.48 12.51 -11.12
CA ILE A 13 -0.10 12.63 -10.63
C ILE A 13 0.08 13.89 -9.78
N ALA A 14 -0.42 15.03 -10.26
CA ALA A 14 -0.33 16.29 -9.52
C ALA A 14 -1.09 16.22 -8.19
N ASP A 15 -2.32 15.68 -8.21
CA ASP A 15 -3.16 15.50 -7.04
C ASP A 15 -2.49 14.62 -5.98
N LEU A 16 -1.86 13.52 -6.40
CA LEU A 16 -1.12 12.63 -5.49
C LEU A 16 0.13 13.31 -4.93
N LEU A 17 0.89 14.04 -5.75
CA LEU A 17 2.09 14.74 -5.28
C LEU A 17 1.77 15.85 -4.28
N ALA A 18 0.54 16.37 -4.24
CA ALA A 18 0.09 17.34 -3.27
C ALA A 18 -0.32 16.75 -1.90
N GLN A 19 -0.40 15.42 -1.76
CA GLN A 19 -0.78 14.75 -0.51
C GLN A 19 0.45 14.39 0.35
N ASP A 20 0.31 14.11 1.63
CA ASP A 20 1.46 13.83 2.52
C ASP A 20 1.79 12.34 2.73
N TRP A 21 1.46 11.45 1.80
CA TRP A 21 1.80 10.02 1.95
C TRP A 21 3.31 9.78 2.00
N ASN A 22 3.71 8.76 2.78
CA ASN A 22 5.11 8.42 3.06
C ASN A 22 5.39 6.90 3.02
N VAL A 23 4.39 6.09 2.72
CA VAL A 23 4.52 4.63 2.52
C VAL A 23 4.04 4.27 1.13
N PHE A 24 4.79 3.41 0.45
CA PHE A 24 4.41 2.76 -0.80
C PHE A 24 4.26 1.27 -0.56
N GLY A 25 3.32 0.63 -1.26
CA GLY A 25 3.26 -0.82 -1.21
C GLY A 25 2.62 -1.50 -2.42
N THR A 26 2.83 -2.80 -2.47
CA THR A 26 2.30 -3.74 -3.46
C THR A 26 1.68 -4.91 -2.73
N LEU A 27 0.36 -5.11 -2.93
CA LEU A 27 -0.36 -6.27 -2.43
C LEU A 27 -0.54 -7.26 -3.57
N LYS A 28 0.20 -8.38 -3.51
CA LYS A 28 0.09 -9.48 -4.47
C LYS A 28 -0.72 -10.63 -3.90
N PHE A 29 -1.38 -11.36 -4.78
CA PHE A 29 -1.95 -12.67 -4.47
C PHE A 29 -0.95 -13.78 -4.81
N ILE A 30 -1.05 -14.94 -4.15
CA ILE A 30 -0.20 -16.11 -4.45
C ILE A 30 -0.25 -16.44 -5.94
N ASN A 31 -1.45 -16.41 -6.51
CA ASN A 31 -1.68 -16.52 -7.94
C ASN A 31 -2.70 -15.45 -8.39
N GLY A 32 -2.18 -14.30 -8.82
CA GLY A 32 -2.99 -13.21 -9.37
C GLY A 32 -3.78 -13.58 -10.64
N ARG A 33 -3.44 -14.70 -11.30
CA ARG A 33 -4.11 -15.20 -12.51
C ARG A 33 -5.39 -15.98 -12.25
N THR A 34 -5.51 -16.58 -11.08
CA THR A 34 -6.67 -17.42 -10.75
C THR A 34 -7.65 -16.74 -9.81
N ILE A 35 -7.23 -15.70 -9.10
CA ILE A 35 -8.15 -14.91 -8.29
C ILE A 35 -8.95 -13.96 -9.18
N GLY A 36 -10.23 -14.30 -9.41
CA GLY A 36 -11.13 -13.43 -10.15
C GLY A 36 -11.25 -12.04 -9.48
N ARG A 37 -11.39 -10.99 -10.30
CA ARG A 37 -11.43 -9.58 -9.86
C ARG A 37 -12.43 -9.32 -8.72
N TYR A 38 -13.60 -9.96 -8.76
CA TYR A 38 -14.60 -9.86 -7.68
C TYR A 38 -14.07 -10.40 -6.33
N GLY A 39 -13.44 -11.58 -6.35
CA GLY A 39 -12.84 -12.19 -5.16
C GLY A 39 -11.68 -11.36 -4.63
N ALA A 40 -10.81 -10.88 -5.53
CA ALA A 40 -9.70 -10.01 -5.18
C ALA A 40 -10.17 -8.71 -4.50
N ASN A 41 -11.18 -8.03 -5.07
CA ASN A 41 -11.75 -6.82 -4.47
C ASN A 41 -12.40 -7.06 -3.11
N LYS A 42 -13.04 -8.22 -2.90
CA LYS A 42 -13.60 -8.60 -1.60
C LYS A 42 -12.50 -8.79 -0.56
N LEU A 43 -11.41 -9.47 -0.91
CA LEU A 43 -10.25 -9.66 -0.03
C LEU A 43 -9.54 -8.34 0.28
N LEU A 44 -9.31 -7.48 -0.73
CA LEU A 44 -8.70 -6.16 -0.52
C LEU A 44 -9.52 -5.28 0.41
N ARG A 45 -10.85 -5.24 0.22
CA ARG A 45 -11.74 -4.50 1.13
C ARG A 45 -11.69 -5.06 2.56
N SER A 46 -11.68 -6.39 2.70
CA SER A 46 -11.56 -7.06 3.99
C SER A 46 -10.23 -6.72 4.68
N TYR A 47 -9.12 -6.75 3.94
CA TYR A 47 -7.80 -6.38 4.42
C TYR A 47 -7.76 -4.93 4.91
N TRP A 48 -8.21 -3.98 4.09
CA TRP A 48 -8.20 -2.58 4.48
C TRP A 48 -9.11 -2.28 5.67
N ASN A 49 -10.28 -2.90 5.75
CA ASN A 49 -11.13 -2.81 6.94
C ASN A 49 -10.44 -3.40 8.19
N LYS A 50 -9.65 -4.47 8.04
CA LYS A 50 -8.85 -5.02 9.14
C LYS A 50 -7.76 -4.03 9.56
N ILE A 51 -7.03 -3.45 8.61
CA ILE A 51 -6.01 -2.42 8.87
C ILE A 51 -6.61 -1.21 9.60
N ASP A 52 -7.74 -0.69 9.15
CA ASP A 52 -8.41 0.44 9.80
C ASP A 52 -8.76 0.12 11.28
N ARG A 53 -9.22 -1.10 11.56
CA ARG A 53 -9.48 -1.56 12.94
C ARG A 53 -8.22 -1.78 13.76
N VAL A 54 -7.11 -2.20 13.15
CA VAL A 54 -5.82 -2.34 13.84
C VAL A 54 -5.39 -1.00 14.41
N PHE A 55 -5.39 0.04 13.58
CA PHE A 55 -4.94 1.37 13.98
C PHE A 55 -5.97 2.13 14.82
N PHE A 56 -7.27 2.09 14.47
CA PHE A 56 -8.27 2.98 15.08
C PHE A 56 -9.33 2.25 15.94
N GLY A 57 -9.28 0.92 16.01
CA GLY A 57 -10.23 0.14 16.80
C GLY A 57 -11.69 0.38 16.38
N LYS A 58 -12.57 0.66 17.34
CA LYS A 58 -14.00 0.93 17.07
C LYS A 58 -14.23 2.26 16.35
N ALA A 59 -13.29 3.20 16.36
CA ALA A 59 -13.43 4.46 15.64
C ALA A 59 -13.45 4.25 14.12
N ALA A 60 -12.83 3.19 13.63
CA ALA A 60 -12.91 2.80 12.21
C ALA A 60 -14.35 2.56 11.73
N GLU A 61 -15.21 2.07 12.62
CA GLU A 61 -16.62 1.79 12.31
C GLU A 61 -17.53 2.93 12.74
N ARG A 62 -17.37 3.42 13.98
CA ARG A 62 -18.29 4.38 14.60
C ARG A 62 -18.08 5.82 14.12
N GLN A 63 -16.86 6.15 13.75
CA GLN A 63 -16.46 7.50 13.34
C GLN A 63 -15.90 7.50 11.91
N ASN A 64 -15.90 6.34 11.25
CA ASN A 64 -15.39 6.15 9.90
C ASN A 64 -13.93 6.62 9.73
N VAL A 65 -13.12 6.52 10.79
CA VAL A 65 -11.69 6.90 10.77
C VAL A 65 -10.88 5.78 10.09
N ARG A 66 -10.20 6.10 8.99
CA ARG A 66 -9.45 5.12 8.19
C ARG A 66 -8.07 5.62 7.85
N VAL A 67 -7.17 4.69 7.53
CA VAL A 67 -5.80 5.03 7.11
C VAL A 67 -5.88 5.78 5.78
N PRO A 68 -5.35 7.02 5.66
CA PRO A 68 -5.32 7.75 4.40
C PRO A 68 -4.50 7.00 3.35
N ARG A 69 -5.12 6.61 2.24
CA ARG A 69 -4.53 5.74 1.22
C ARG A 69 -5.14 5.94 -0.16
N TRP A 70 -4.35 5.65 -1.18
CA TRP A 70 -4.76 5.60 -2.58
C TRP A 70 -4.33 4.26 -3.17
N CYS A 71 -5.27 3.54 -3.78
CA CYS A 71 -5.08 2.17 -4.26
C CYS A 71 -5.23 2.11 -5.78
N PHE A 72 -4.31 1.42 -6.45
CA PHE A 72 -4.20 1.37 -7.91
C PHE A 72 -4.16 -0.08 -8.40
N ALA A 73 -5.12 -0.46 -9.24
CA ALA A 73 -5.17 -1.77 -9.88
C ALA A 73 -4.13 -1.92 -10.99
N HIS A 74 -3.37 -3.02 -10.95
CA HIS A 74 -2.41 -3.40 -11.97
C HIS A 74 -2.67 -4.86 -12.38
N GLU A 75 -2.57 -5.17 -13.68
CA GLU A 75 -2.87 -6.51 -14.22
C GLU A 75 -1.66 -7.17 -14.90
N GLY A 76 -0.51 -6.49 -14.91
CA GLY A 76 0.68 -6.94 -15.63
C GLY A 76 0.51 -6.92 -17.16
N SER A 77 1.57 -7.30 -17.87
CA SER A 77 1.62 -7.25 -19.34
C SER A 77 0.55 -8.12 -20.01
N GLY A 78 0.21 -9.26 -19.43
CA GLY A 78 -0.80 -10.19 -19.97
C GLY A 78 -2.24 -9.92 -19.51
N SER A 79 -2.52 -8.86 -18.75
CA SER A 79 -3.85 -8.59 -18.13
C SER A 79 -4.38 -9.69 -17.19
N GLU A 80 -3.55 -10.66 -16.86
CA GLU A 80 -3.94 -11.82 -16.05
C GLU A 80 -3.41 -11.72 -14.62
N ASN A 81 -2.47 -10.84 -14.29
CA ASN A 81 -1.88 -10.84 -12.95
C ASN A 81 -2.43 -9.68 -12.11
N PHE A 82 -3.65 -9.83 -11.59
CA PHE A 82 -4.25 -8.79 -10.77
C PHE A 82 -3.49 -8.62 -9.45
N HIS A 83 -3.05 -7.40 -9.17
CA HIS A 83 -2.48 -6.95 -7.91
C HIS A 83 -2.80 -5.47 -7.74
N ILE A 84 -2.55 -4.92 -6.55
CA ILE A 84 -2.65 -3.48 -6.36
C ILE A 84 -1.33 -2.89 -5.89
N HIS A 85 -1.08 -1.67 -6.33
CA HIS A 85 -0.16 -0.78 -5.66
C HIS A 85 -0.93 0.20 -4.80
N PHE A 86 -0.31 0.72 -3.75
CA PHE A 86 -0.90 1.79 -2.96
C PHE A 86 0.16 2.78 -2.49
N VAL A 87 -0.28 3.99 -2.20
CA VAL A 87 0.45 4.94 -1.36
C VAL A 87 -0.41 5.29 -0.15
N LEU A 88 0.19 5.50 1.01
CA LEU A 88 -0.53 5.88 2.22
C LEU A 88 0.30 6.78 3.14
N LEU A 89 -0.40 7.53 3.98
CA LEU A 89 0.19 8.22 5.11
C LEU A 89 0.22 7.27 6.31
N ALA A 90 1.41 7.05 6.87
CA ALA A 90 1.60 6.21 8.04
C ALA A 90 0.69 6.68 9.20
N PRO A 91 -0.09 5.76 9.81
CA PRO A 91 -1.02 6.10 10.90
C PRO A 91 -0.35 6.17 12.28
N ILE A 92 0.96 5.96 12.35
CA ILE A 92 1.83 6.10 13.52
C ILE A 92 3.14 6.75 13.07
N ALA A 93 3.89 7.35 14.01
CA ALA A 93 5.13 8.06 13.68
C ALA A 93 6.19 7.17 13.00
N ASP A 94 6.27 5.90 13.39
CA ASP A 94 7.19 4.93 12.81
C ASP A 94 6.64 4.34 11.49
N ALA A 95 7.09 4.90 10.37
CA ALA A 95 6.73 4.45 9.03
C ALA A 95 7.26 3.04 8.71
N GLU A 96 8.41 2.63 9.25
CA GLU A 96 8.95 1.29 9.03
C GLU A 96 8.12 0.24 9.78
N LEU A 97 7.75 0.53 11.03
CA LEU A 97 6.83 -0.31 11.79
C LEU A 97 5.46 -0.39 11.09
N THR A 98 4.97 0.72 10.55
CA THR A 98 3.76 0.73 9.71
C THR A 98 3.89 -0.27 8.56
N CYS A 99 5.00 -0.23 7.81
CA CYS A 99 5.25 -1.17 6.72
C CYS A 99 5.26 -2.62 7.20
N CYS A 100 5.92 -2.89 8.32
CA CYS A 100 5.97 -4.22 8.93
C CYS A 100 4.57 -4.72 9.30
N ILE A 101 3.75 -3.89 9.94
CA ILE A 101 2.37 -4.23 10.33
C ILE A 101 1.53 -4.56 9.09
N LEU A 102 1.59 -3.71 8.06
CA LEU A 102 0.82 -3.90 6.83
C LEU A 102 1.19 -5.22 6.16
N ASN A 103 2.49 -5.52 6.08
CA ASN A 103 3.00 -6.71 5.42
C ASN A 103 2.67 -7.98 6.20
N SER A 104 2.90 -7.98 7.52
CA SER A 104 2.50 -9.08 8.42
C SER A 104 1.00 -9.36 8.35
N VAL A 105 0.16 -8.33 8.40
CA VAL A 105 -1.30 -8.51 8.39
C VAL A 105 -1.77 -9.02 7.01
N TRP A 106 -1.10 -8.62 5.92
CA TRP A 106 -1.46 -9.10 4.58
C TRP A 106 -1.14 -10.58 4.41
N GLU A 107 0.07 -11.02 4.76
CA GLU A 107 0.43 -12.44 4.66
C GLU A 107 -0.51 -13.33 5.49
N GLN A 108 -0.86 -12.89 6.70
CA GLN A 108 -1.79 -13.63 7.57
C GLN A 108 -3.27 -13.53 7.13
N HIS A 109 -3.61 -12.67 6.17
CA HIS A 109 -5.00 -12.30 5.93
C HIS A 109 -5.83 -13.44 5.34
N HIS A 110 -5.27 -14.19 4.39
CA HIS A 110 -5.98 -15.20 3.64
C HIS A 110 -5.01 -16.15 2.95
N TRP A 111 -5.39 -17.41 2.70
CA TRP A 111 -4.52 -18.36 1.99
C TRP A 111 -4.19 -17.95 0.54
N GLN A 112 -4.84 -16.92 -0.02
CA GLN A 112 -4.56 -16.40 -1.36
C GLN A 112 -3.67 -15.15 -1.34
N THR A 113 -3.38 -14.55 -0.19
CA THR A 113 -2.47 -13.40 -0.12
C THR A 113 -1.02 -13.88 -0.20
N ALA A 114 -0.19 -13.10 -0.90
CA ALA A 114 1.20 -13.50 -1.09
C ALA A 114 2.00 -13.42 0.22
N PRO A 115 3.04 -14.27 0.37
CA PRO A 115 3.94 -14.24 1.53
C PRO A 115 4.82 -12.99 1.56
N LEU A 116 5.45 -12.71 2.70
CA LEU A 116 6.33 -11.54 2.90
C LEU A 116 7.35 -11.34 1.78
N ALA A 117 8.00 -12.43 1.34
CA ALA A 117 9.03 -12.42 0.29
C ALA A 117 8.51 -11.94 -1.10
N LYS A 118 7.19 -11.87 -1.31
CA LYS A 118 6.59 -11.47 -2.59
C LYS A 118 5.90 -10.11 -2.53
N ASN A 119 5.54 -9.63 -1.34
CA ASN A 119 4.98 -8.30 -1.15
C ASN A 119 6.11 -7.29 -1.03
N TRP A 120 5.84 -6.07 -1.47
CA TRP A 120 6.80 -4.98 -1.37
C TRP A 120 6.09 -3.82 -0.68
N ILE A 121 6.39 -3.55 0.59
CA ILE A 121 5.77 -2.45 1.36
C ILE A 121 6.88 -1.74 2.12
N THR A 122 7.14 -0.49 1.77
CA THR A 122 8.32 0.24 2.22
C THR A 122 8.00 1.72 2.48
N PRO A 123 8.79 2.40 3.32
CA PRO A 123 8.83 3.86 3.30
C PRO A 123 9.18 4.35 1.89
N VAL A 124 8.73 5.56 1.55
CA VAL A 124 8.98 6.16 0.25
C VAL A 124 10.35 6.83 0.23
N TRP A 125 11.11 6.59 -0.84
CA TRP A 125 12.38 7.29 -1.12
C TRP A 125 12.19 8.42 -2.13
N ASP A 126 11.56 8.11 -3.27
CA ASP A 126 11.31 9.07 -4.36
C ASP A 126 9.80 9.12 -4.66
N ARG A 127 9.18 10.23 -4.26
CA ARG A 127 7.74 10.45 -4.46
C ARG A 127 7.35 10.56 -5.94
N PRO A 128 8.02 11.38 -6.77
CA PRO A 128 7.82 11.39 -8.23
C PRO A 128 7.91 10.01 -8.90
N GLU A 129 8.92 9.20 -8.56
CA GLU A 129 9.10 7.85 -9.12
C GLU A 129 7.90 6.96 -8.75
N VAL A 130 7.54 6.93 -7.45
CA VAL A 130 6.41 6.15 -6.94
C VAL A 130 5.10 6.54 -7.62
N VAL A 131 4.80 7.84 -7.73
CA VAL A 131 3.55 8.32 -8.35
C VAL A 131 3.50 7.98 -9.84
N SER A 132 4.61 8.15 -10.55
CA SER A 132 4.70 7.72 -11.95
C SER A 132 4.43 6.22 -12.08
N TYR A 133 4.98 5.42 -11.17
CA TYR A 133 4.87 3.97 -11.18
C TYR A 133 3.45 3.48 -10.85
N VAL A 134 2.81 3.95 -9.77
CA VAL A 134 1.47 3.49 -9.38
C VAL A 134 0.39 3.88 -10.39
N THR A 135 0.59 4.99 -11.11
CA THR A 135 -0.34 5.46 -12.16
C THR A 135 -0.03 4.89 -13.56
N LYS A 136 0.99 4.03 -13.72
CA LYS A 136 1.47 3.60 -15.04
C LYS A 136 0.43 2.84 -15.87
N GLU A 137 -0.54 2.19 -15.25
CA GLU A 137 -1.59 1.42 -15.93
C GLU A 137 -2.74 2.29 -16.46
N TYR A 138 -2.76 3.59 -16.13
CA TYR A 138 -3.84 4.50 -16.48
C TYR A 138 -4.01 4.67 -18.00
N TRP A 139 -2.93 4.56 -18.79
CA TRP A 139 -3.05 4.63 -20.25
C TRP A 139 -3.94 3.50 -20.81
N ARG A 140 -3.91 2.32 -20.17
CA ARG A 140 -4.65 1.12 -20.59
C ARG A 140 -6.03 1.06 -19.93
N MET A 141 -6.09 1.17 -18.61
CA MET A 141 -7.30 0.95 -17.81
C MET A 141 -8.12 2.23 -17.57
N GLY A 142 -7.54 3.41 -17.81
CA GLY A 142 -8.20 4.69 -17.51
C GLY A 142 -8.54 4.81 -16.03
N SER A 143 -9.73 5.35 -15.73
CA SER A 143 -10.22 5.50 -14.36
C SER A 143 -10.30 4.19 -13.57
N ALA A 144 -10.42 3.03 -14.25
CA ALA A 144 -10.41 1.74 -13.58
C ALA A 144 -9.05 1.39 -12.93
N THR A 145 -7.99 2.16 -13.20
CA THR A 145 -6.74 2.06 -12.43
C THR A 145 -6.94 2.50 -10.99
N LEU A 146 -7.70 3.56 -10.72
CA LEU A 146 -7.94 4.03 -9.35
C LEU A 146 -9.09 3.25 -8.72
N LEU A 147 -8.82 2.62 -7.57
CA LEU A 147 -9.81 1.84 -6.84
C LEU A 147 -10.48 2.73 -5.79
N ASP A 148 -11.40 3.59 -6.23
CA ASP A 148 -12.08 4.60 -5.39
C ASP A 148 -12.65 4.01 -4.10
N ASN A 149 -13.22 2.81 -4.18
CA ASN A 149 -13.83 2.10 -3.05
C ASN A 149 -12.81 1.60 -1.99
N LEU A 150 -11.52 1.59 -2.33
CA LEU A 150 -10.43 1.26 -1.40
C LEU A 150 -9.64 2.50 -0.95
N CYS A 151 -9.79 3.63 -1.65
CA CYS A 151 -9.13 4.89 -1.32
C CYS A 151 -9.78 5.57 -0.12
N TRP A 152 -9.00 6.38 0.59
CA TRP A 152 -9.47 7.21 1.69
C TRP A 152 -8.56 8.42 1.86
N ASN A 153 -9.11 9.62 1.89
CA ASN A 153 -8.34 10.87 2.04
C ASN A 153 -8.97 11.84 3.07
N ARG A 154 -9.83 11.33 3.96
CA ARG A 154 -10.61 12.17 4.89
C ARG A 154 -10.08 12.21 6.32
N THR A 155 -9.15 11.32 6.68
CA THR A 155 -8.51 11.35 8.00
C THR A 155 -7.28 12.23 7.92
N SER A 156 -7.19 13.27 8.76
CA SER A 156 -5.99 14.12 8.83
C SER A 156 -4.89 13.49 9.68
N ALA A 157 -3.65 13.97 9.52
CA ALA A 157 -2.54 13.62 10.40
C ALA A 157 -2.88 13.89 11.88
N ASP A 158 -3.44 15.07 12.18
CA ASP A 158 -3.86 15.45 13.54
C ASP A 158 -4.85 14.46 14.15
N THR A 159 -5.80 13.97 13.33
CA THR A 159 -6.77 12.97 13.79
C THR A 159 -6.07 11.66 14.18
N MET A 160 -5.03 11.24 13.44
CA MET A 160 -4.32 9.99 13.70
C MET A 160 -3.49 10.05 14.98
N VAL A 161 -2.89 11.21 15.30
CA VAL A 161 -2.11 11.42 16.53
C VAL A 161 -2.93 11.10 17.79
N HIS A 162 -4.23 11.40 17.79
CA HIS A 162 -5.11 11.08 18.92
C HIS A 162 -5.25 9.58 19.22
N TYR A 163 -4.85 8.70 18.30
CA TYR A 163 -4.92 7.25 18.48
C TYR A 163 -3.57 6.61 18.84
N GLU A 164 -2.48 7.37 18.86
CA GLU A 164 -1.13 6.88 19.20
C GLU A 164 -0.97 6.70 20.72
N HIS A 165 -1.66 5.69 21.24
CA HIS A 165 -1.74 5.38 22.67
C HIS A 165 -1.72 3.86 22.91
N GLU A 166 -1.57 3.42 24.15
CA GLU A 166 -1.40 2.01 24.54
C GLU A 166 -2.44 1.05 23.93
N GLN A 167 -3.71 1.45 23.83
CA GLN A 167 -4.73 0.58 23.24
C GLN A 167 -4.50 0.30 21.74
N GLN A 168 -3.89 1.24 21.00
CA GLN A 168 -3.50 1.03 19.61
C GLN A 168 -2.33 0.06 19.54
N GLN A 169 -1.30 0.26 20.38
CA GLN A 169 -0.17 -0.65 20.48
C GLN A 169 -0.62 -2.09 20.81
N ALA A 170 -1.55 -2.24 21.76
CA ALA A 170 -2.12 -3.55 22.10
C ALA A 170 -2.89 -4.19 20.93
N ARG A 171 -3.54 -3.40 20.06
CA ARG A 171 -4.20 -3.94 18.85
C ARG A 171 -3.18 -4.33 17.79
N ILE A 172 -2.14 -3.52 17.60
CA ILE A 172 -1.02 -3.79 16.70
C ILE A 172 -0.36 -5.12 17.09
N GLN A 173 0.04 -5.29 18.34
CA GLN A 173 0.69 -6.52 18.83
C GLN A 173 -0.20 -7.77 18.70
N ARG A 174 -1.52 -7.62 18.82
CA ARG A 174 -2.48 -8.72 18.59
C ARG A 174 -2.65 -9.07 17.10
N ALA A 175 -2.48 -8.11 16.21
CA ALA A 175 -2.64 -8.32 14.76
C ALA A 175 -1.32 -8.76 14.09
N ALA A 176 -0.19 -8.31 14.61
CA ALA A 176 1.15 -8.70 14.21
C ALA A 176 1.97 -8.96 15.48
N SER A 177 2.10 -10.23 15.84
CA SER A 177 2.88 -10.63 17.02
C SER A 177 4.36 -10.24 16.86
N PRO A 178 5.14 -10.20 17.95
CA PRO A 178 6.57 -9.87 17.86
C PRO A 178 7.36 -10.76 16.89
N ILE A 179 6.96 -12.02 16.70
CA ILE A 179 7.60 -12.92 15.73
C ILE A 179 7.31 -12.46 14.30
N TRP A 180 6.04 -12.16 13.99
CA TRP A 180 5.64 -11.66 12.68
C TRP A 180 6.28 -10.31 12.36
N LEU A 181 6.37 -9.41 13.33
CA LEU A 181 7.01 -8.11 13.15
C LEU A 181 8.49 -8.25 12.87
N ARG A 182 9.21 -9.18 13.53
CA ARG A 182 10.62 -9.44 13.21
C ARG A 182 10.80 -10.00 11.80
N GLN A 183 9.96 -10.93 11.38
CA GLN A 183 10.02 -11.49 10.01
C GLN A 183 9.71 -10.42 8.96
N ALA A 184 8.69 -9.59 9.20
CA ALA A 184 8.37 -8.49 8.30
C ALA A 184 9.46 -7.42 8.26
N ARG A 185 10.13 -7.17 9.40
CA ARG A 185 11.29 -6.28 9.47
C ARG A 185 12.46 -6.80 8.64
N GLN A 186 12.78 -8.08 8.77
CA GLN A 186 13.82 -8.71 7.94
C GLN A 186 13.49 -8.58 6.44
N ALA A 187 12.26 -8.90 6.05
CA ALA A 187 11.83 -8.77 4.65
C ALA A 187 11.89 -7.31 4.15
N LEU A 188 11.56 -6.34 5.01
CA LEU A 188 11.70 -4.91 4.70
C LEU A 188 13.17 -4.53 4.50
N ASP A 189 14.06 -4.96 5.39
CA ASP A 189 15.48 -4.66 5.29
C ASP A 189 16.12 -5.27 4.02
N GLU A 190 15.72 -6.49 3.64
CA GLU A 190 16.10 -7.12 2.37
C GLU A 190 15.61 -6.32 1.14
N GLN A 191 14.38 -5.79 1.17
CA GLN A 191 13.83 -4.94 0.10
C GLN A 191 14.59 -3.62 -0.04
N LYS A 192 14.95 -3.01 1.09
CA LYS A 192 15.76 -1.80 1.13
C LYS A 192 17.13 -2.02 0.51
N ALA A 193 17.79 -3.11 0.90
CA ALA A 193 19.08 -3.50 0.34
C ALA A 193 19.00 -3.70 -1.19
N HIS A 194 18.00 -4.43 -1.67
CA HIS A 194 17.82 -4.65 -3.10
C HIS A 194 17.58 -3.35 -3.89
N TYR A 195 16.80 -2.41 -3.34
CA TYR A 195 16.58 -1.11 -3.97
C TYR A 195 17.88 -0.30 -4.04
N TRP A 196 18.66 -0.26 -2.96
CA TRP A 196 19.93 0.46 -2.93
C TRP A 196 21.00 -0.16 -3.82
N GLU A 197 21.12 -1.48 -3.86
CA GLU A 197 22.03 -2.16 -4.81
C GLU A 197 21.68 -1.80 -6.25
N LYS A 198 20.39 -1.88 -6.59
CA LYS A 198 19.91 -1.52 -7.93
C LYS A 198 20.23 -0.06 -8.25
N ASN A 199 19.92 0.87 -7.35
CA ASN A 199 20.18 2.30 -7.59
C ASN A 199 21.67 2.64 -7.63
N ALA A 200 22.51 2.02 -6.78
CA ALA A 200 23.95 2.21 -6.81
C ALA A 200 24.56 1.75 -8.14
N LEU A 201 24.06 0.65 -8.70
CA LEU A 201 24.42 0.19 -10.05
C LEU A 201 23.99 1.21 -11.12
N PHE A 202 22.79 1.77 -11.02
CA PHE A 202 22.30 2.80 -11.95
C PHE A 202 23.04 4.14 -11.84
N GLU A 203 23.51 4.53 -10.66
CA GLU A 203 24.31 5.74 -10.44
C GLU A 203 25.73 5.58 -11.01
N TRP A 204 26.33 4.39 -10.86
CA TRP A 204 27.65 4.07 -11.43
C TRP A 204 27.65 4.05 -12.97
N GLU A 205 26.57 3.56 -13.60
CA GLU A 205 26.43 3.55 -15.07
C GLU A 205 26.19 4.95 -15.68
N ARG A 206 25.92 5.97 -14.86
CA ARG A 206 25.74 7.37 -15.28
C ARG A 206 26.91 8.28 -14.92
N GLY A 207 27.96 7.74 -14.29
CA GLY A 207 29.21 8.43 -13.96
C GLY A 207 30.17 8.50 -15.13
#